data_AF-A0A261CQ45-F1
#
_entry.id   AF-A0A261CQ45-F1
#
_cell.length_a   1.000
_cell.length_b   1.000
_cell.length_c   1.000
_cell.angle_alpha   90.00
_cell.angle_beta   90.00
_cell.angle_gamma   90.00
#
_symmetry.space_group_name_H-M   'P 1'
#
loop_
_entity.id
_entity.type
_entity.pdbx_description
1 polymer ?
#
loop_
_entity_poly.entity_id
_entity_poly.type
_entity_poly.pdbx_seq_one_letter_code
_entity_poly.pdbx_strand_id
1 'polypeptide(L)'
;MFMKNSEPCRAIGCHDFWEAVRFGGYVDESGKSHIAFHTPSRVLVDCITPSTANYFYILIALCFVISATSSLCATMSLLPPPAPFLAWLRSNSILEMSNMLLTLCCCTIAIVAQTDISDQRPNDIVAIGAGVFLVCISGLLSFLAAMASIRQSNRKTRMRRIDNQRLLCARSLRSWRDAGRRPEDVRPIVDFERYLDEATELEQTSPQSSSQSNPAV
;
A
#
# COMPACT_ATOMS: atom_id res chain seq x y z
N MET A 1 6.44 40.63 -34.59
CA MET A 1 4.98 40.46 -34.80
C MET A 1 4.33 40.71 -33.45
N PHE A 2 3.81 41.91 -33.20
CA PHE A 2 3.21 42.27 -31.91
C PHE A 2 1.94 41.45 -31.68
N MET A 3 1.90 40.65 -30.60
CA MET A 3 0.70 39.96 -30.18
C MET A 3 -0.31 40.98 -29.66
N LYS A 4 -1.26 41.35 -30.51
CA LYS A 4 -2.42 42.15 -30.14
C LYS A 4 -3.24 41.30 -29.15
N ASN A 5 -3.33 41.71 -27.88
CA ASN A 5 -3.97 41.03 -26.74
C ASN A 5 -3.06 40.14 -25.84
N SER A 6 -1.77 40.48 -25.67
CA SER A 6 -0.95 39.89 -24.61
C SER A 6 -1.26 40.55 -23.25
N GLU A 7 -1.79 39.80 -22.29
CA GLU A 7 -2.04 40.28 -20.93
C GLU A 7 -0.97 39.81 -19.93
N PRO A 8 -0.57 40.66 -18.96
CA PRO A 8 0.32 40.24 -17.88
C PRO A 8 -0.39 39.27 -16.92
N CYS A 9 0.33 38.28 -16.43
CA CYS A 9 -0.23 37.17 -15.67
C CYS A 9 -0.57 37.47 -14.20
N ARG A 10 -1.67 38.19 -14.02
CA ARG A 10 -2.19 38.56 -12.69
C ARG A 10 -3.31 37.65 -12.17
N ALA A 11 -3.91 36.79 -13.01
CA ALA A 11 -5.04 35.93 -12.62
C ALA A 11 -5.11 34.64 -13.45
N ILE A 12 -4.16 33.72 -13.23
CA ILE A 12 -4.29 32.34 -13.73
C ILE A 12 -5.05 31.53 -12.70
N GLY A 13 -6.12 30.89 -13.13
CA GLY A 13 -6.96 30.06 -12.27
C GLY A 13 -7.12 28.64 -12.82
N CYS A 14 -7.83 27.81 -12.08
CA CYS A 14 -8.12 26.44 -12.49
C CYS A 14 -8.82 26.36 -13.85
N HIS A 15 -9.65 27.36 -14.20
CA HIS A 15 -10.35 27.43 -15.49
C HIS A 15 -9.38 27.34 -16.68
N ASP A 16 -8.25 28.03 -16.62
CA ASP A 16 -7.28 28.06 -17.72
C ASP A 16 -6.56 26.71 -17.92
N PHE A 17 -6.49 25.89 -16.86
CA PHE A 17 -5.94 24.54 -16.92
C PHE A 17 -6.92 23.51 -17.49
N TRP A 18 -8.22 23.84 -17.59
CA TRP A 18 -9.22 22.97 -18.20
C TRP A 18 -9.46 23.28 -19.68
N GLU A 19 -9.01 24.44 -20.16
CA GLU A 19 -9.07 24.80 -21.58
C GLU A 19 -7.93 24.15 -22.39
N ALA A 20 -8.15 23.97 -23.70
CA ALA A 20 -7.12 23.47 -24.59
C ALA A 20 -6.00 24.51 -24.76
N VAL A 21 -4.89 24.29 -24.06
CA VAL A 21 -3.73 25.18 -24.07
C VAL A 21 -2.81 24.86 -25.24
N ARG A 22 -2.27 25.90 -25.89
CA ARG A 22 -1.11 25.78 -26.79
C ARG A 22 0.05 26.61 -26.27
N PHE A 23 1.22 25.99 -26.19
CA PHE A 23 2.47 26.66 -25.85
C PHE A 23 3.18 27.12 -27.11
N GLY A 24 3.62 28.37 -27.12
CA GLY A 24 4.49 28.95 -28.15
C GLY A 24 5.67 29.67 -27.49
N GLY A 25 6.69 29.98 -28.29
CA GLY A 25 7.82 30.78 -27.84
C GLY A 25 8.15 31.84 -28.88
N TYR A 26 8.55 33.02 -28.43
CA TYR A 26 9.10 34.06 -29.31
C TYR A 26 10.28 34.75 -28.63
N VAL A 27 11.15 35.36 -29.43
CA VAL A 27 12.27 36.17 -28.94
C VAL A 27 11.90 37.63 -29.15
N ASP A 28 11.97 38.43 -28.09
CA ASP A 28 11.72 39.86 -28.13
C ASP A 28 12.88 40.61 -28.82
N GLU A 29 12.66 41.88 -29.19
CA GLU A 29 13.67 42.74 -29.83
C GLU A 29 14.91 42.94 -28.93
N SER A 30 14.74 42.78 -27.62
CA SER A 30 15.81 42.77 -26.62
C SER A 30 16.63 41.47 -26.58
N GLY A 31 16.31 40.48 -27.43
CA GLY A 31 16.96 39.16 -27.45
C GLY A 31 16.51 38.22 -26.34
N LYS A 32 15.51 38.60 -25.53
CA LYS A 32 14.96 37.78 -24.46
C LYS A 32 13.94 36.77 -25.01
N SER A 33 14.06 35.50 -24.63
CA SER A 33 13.07 34.47 -24.97
C SER A 33 11.86 34.56 -24.03
N HIS A 34 10.68 34.54 -24.62
CA HIS A 34 9.40 34.59 -23.93
C HIS A 34 8.57 33.35 -24.26
N ILE A 35 7.85 32.82 -23.27
CA ILE A 35 6.91 31.71 -23.46
C ILE A 35 5.50 32.29 -23.53
N ALA A 36 4.83 32.06 -24.65
CA ALA A 36 3.45 32.47 -24.86
C ALA A 36 2.50 31.28 -24.59
N PHE A 37 1.51 31.53 -23.75
CA PHE A 37 0.45 30.62 -23.38
C PHE A 37 -0.83 31.06 -24.08
N HIS A 38 -1.27 30.27 -25.05
CA HIS A 38 -2.48 30.54 -25.81
C HIS A 38 -3.65 29.74 -25.24
N THR A 39 -4.65 30.46 -24.76
CA THR A 39 -6.00 29.95 -24.50
C THR A 39 -6.94 30.49 -25.59
N PRO A 40 -8.08 29.82 -25.86
CA PRO A 40 -9.08 30.30 -26.83
C PRO A 40 -9.54 31.74 -26.56
N SER A 41 -9.50 32.16 -25.30
CA SER A 41 -9.97 33.44 -24.81
C SER A 41 -8.87 34.51 -24.64
N ARG A 42 -7.61 34.13 -24.42
CA ARG A 42 -6.51 35.05 -24.09
C ARG A 42 -5.12 34.53 -24.42
N VAL A 43 -4.15 35.45 -24.51
CA VAL A 43 -2.73 35.13 -24.65
C VAL A 43 -1.97 35.67 -23.44
N LEU A 44 -1.32 34.77 -22.72
CA LEU A 44 -0.61 35.01 -21.47
C LEU A 44 0.89 34.82 -21.71
N VAL A 45 1.75 35.76 -21.29
CA VAL A 45 3.20 35.70 -21.59
C VAL A 45 4.04 35.56 -20.31
N ASP A 46 5.02 34.66 -20.32
CA ASP A 46 5.96 34.34 -19.23
C ASP A 46 5.30 33.90 -17.92
N CYS A 47 4.24 33.09 -18.05
CA CYS A 47 3.39 32.82 -16.91
C CYS A 47 3.62 31.49 -16.23
N ILE A 48 3.79 30.44 -17.04
CA ILE A 48 3.87 29.02 -16.67
C ILE A 48 4.67 28.33 -17.77
N THR A 49 5.70 27.55 -17.42
CA THR A 49 6.40 26.71 -18.40
C THR A 49 5.59 25.45 -18.72
N PRO A 50 5.78 24.82 -19.89
CA PRO A 50 5.19 23.51 -20.19
C PRO A 50 5.47 22.47 -19.10
N SER A 51 6.64 22.54 -18.47
CA SER A 51 7.03 21.70 -17.34
C SER A 51 6.16 21.96 -16.10
N THR A 52 6.01 23.23 -15.71
CA THR A 52 5.12 23.62 -14.60
C THR A 52 3.69 23.12 -14.83
N ALA A 53 3.16 23.28 -16.06
CA ALA A 53 1.83 22.80 -16.41
C ALA A 53 1.69 21.27 -16.28
N ASN A 54 2.70 20.52 -16.72
CA ASN A 54 2.73 19.05 -16.55
C ASN A 54 2.69 18.64 -15.09
N TYR A 55 3.40 19.34 -14.19
CA TYR A 55 3.33 19.06 -12.76
C TYR A 55 1.92 19.23 -12.21
N PHE A 56 1.19 20.27 -12.62
CA PHE A 56 -0.21 20.45 -12.23
C PHE A 56 -1.11 19.31 -12.72
N TYR A 57 -0.97 18.86 -13.97
CA TYR A 57 -1.75 17.73 -14.47
C TYR A 57 -1.46 16.43 -13.71
N ILE A 58 -0.19 16.16 -13.40
CA ILE A 58 0.20 15.00 -12.61
C ILE A 58 -0.40 15.10 -11.20
N LEU A 59 -0.34 16.27 -10.55
CA LEU A 59 -0.94 16.49 -9.24
C LEU A 59 -2.45 16.23 -9.24
N ILE A 60 -3.16 16.71 -10.26
CA ILE A 60 -4.61 16.46 -10.41
C ILE A 60 -4.88 14.96 -10.54
N ALA A 61 -4.13 14.26 -11.40
CA ALA A 61 -4.29 12.82 -11.60
C ALA A 61 -4.02 12.03 -10.31
N LEU A 62 -2.95 12.35 -9.58
CA LEU A 62 -2.62 11.70 -8.31
C LEU A 62 -3.69 11.96 -7.25
N CYS A 63 -4.25 13.18 -7.17
CA CYS A 63 -5.36 13.51 -6.28
C CYS A 63 -6.61 12.66 -6.58
N PHE A 64 -6.94 12.43 -7.86
CA PHE A 64 -8.02 11.51 -8.23
C PHE A 64 -7.76 10.09 -7.75
N VAL A 65 -6.54 9.58 -7.94
CA VAL A 65 -6.16 8.24 -7.48
C VAL A 65 -6.29 8.14 -5.96
N ILE A 66 -5.73 9.11 -5.22
CA ILE A 66 -5.82 9.16 -3.75
C ILE A 66 -7.27 9.17 -3.29
N SER A 67 -8.14 9.94 -3.96
CA SER A 67 -9.58 10.01 -3.62
C SER A 67 -10.29 8.67 -3.87
N ALA A 68 -10.03 8.03 -5.01
CA ALA A 68 -10.62 6.76 -5.38
C ALA A 68 -10.17 5.62 -4.45
N THR A 69 -8.88 5.54 -4.11
CA THR A 69 -8.36 4.52 -3.20
C THR A 69 -8.81 4.77 -1.76
N SER A 70 -8.87 6.04 -1.31
CA SER A 70 -9.36 6.39 0.03
C SER A 70 -10.84 6.05 0.20
N SER A 71 -11.66 6.30 -0.81
CA SER A 71 -13.08 5.91 -0.80
C SER A 71 -13.28 4.39 -0.82
N LEU A 72 -12.42 3.66 -1.55
CA LEU A 72 -12.39 2.20 -1.49
C LEU A 72 -12.03 1.68 -0.09
N CYS A 73 -11.00 2.26 0.56
CA CYS A 73 -10.66 1.94 1.96
C CYS A 73 -11.82 2.19 2.92
N ALA A 74 -12.50 3.33 2.78
CA ALA A 74 -13.65 3.69 3.59
C ALA A 74 -14.79 2.66 3.40
N THR A 75 -15.08 2.30 2.17
CA THR A 75 -16.11 1.30 1.83
C THR A 75 -15.78 -0.06 2.44
N MET A 76 -14.54 -0.51 2.31
CA MET A 76 -14.04 -1.76 2.91
C MET A 76 -13.98 -1.74 4.44
N SER A 77 -14.08 -0.55 5.05
CA SER A 77 -14.15 -0.38 6.51
C SER A 77 -15.56 -0.45 7.05
N LEU A 78 -16.55 -0.06 6.25
CA LEU A 78 -17.97 -0.14 6.61
C LEU A 78 -18.58 -1.51 6.30
N LEU A 79 -18.20 -2.09 5.17
CA LEU A 79 -18.75 -3.36 4.69
C LEU A 79 -17.66 -4.44 4.67
N PRO A 80 -17.97 -5.66 5.13
CA PRO A 80 -17.04 -6.78 5.00
C PRO A 80 -16.77 -7.03 3.50
N PRO A 81 -15.50 -7.09 3.08
CA PRO A 81 -15.16 -7.24 1.67
C PRO A 81 -15.68 -8.57 1.13
N PRO A 82 -16.42 -8.59 0.00
CA PRO A 82 -17.00 -9.81 -0.54
C PRO A 82 -15.96 -10.72 -1.20
N ALA A 83 -14.83 -10.16 -1.63
CA ALA A 83 -13.77 -10.89 -2.32
C ALA A 83 -12.56 -11.15 -1.41
N PRO A 84 -11.92 -12.33 -1.50
CA PRO A 84 -10.76 -12.70 -0.68
C PRO A 84 -9.56 -11.78 -0.92
N PHE A 85 -9.39 -11.28 -2.16
CA PHE A 85 -8.35 -10.31 -2.50
C PHE A 85 -8.52 -8.98 -1.75
N LEU A 86 -9.74 -8.45 -1.69
CA LEU A 86 -10.04 -7.21 -0.96
C LEU A 86 -9.85 -7.40 0.55
N ALA A 87 -10.23 -8.56 1.09
CA ALA A 87 -9.97 -8.91 2.49
C ALA A 87 -8.46 -8.95 2.81
N TRP A 88 -7.65 -9.49 1.89
CA TRP A 88 -6.20 -9.51 2.01
C TRP A 88 -5.59 -8.10 1.94
N LEU A 89 -6.03 -7.26 0.99
CA LEU A 89 -5.58 -5.86 0.89
C LEU A 89 -5.80 -5.09 2.19
N ARG A 90 -7.01 -5.22 2.76
CA ARG A 90 -7.37 -4.61 4.06
C ARG A 90 -6.50 -5.13 5.19
N SER A 91 -6.30 -6.44 5.27
CA SER A 91 -5.56 -7.07 6.37
C SER A 91 -4.09 -6.65 6.43
N ASN A 92 -3.51 -6.32 5.27
CA ASN A 92 -2.12 -5.86 5.15
C ASN A 92 -1.99 -4.33 5.10
N SER A 93 -3.09 -3.58 5.16
CA SER A 93 -3.12 -2.11 5.08
C SER A 93 -2.43 -1.54 3.84
N ILE A 94 -2.51 -2.26 2.71
CA ILE A 94 -1.75 -1.93 1.49
C ILE A 94 -2.23 -0.61 0.89
N LEU A 95 -3.55 -0.38 0.89
CA LEU A 95 -4.14 0.81 0.30
C LEU A 95 -3.84 2.06 1.15
N GLU A 96 -3.83 1.95 2.48
CA GLU A 96 -3.42 3.04 3.37
C GLU A 96 -1.94 3.41 3.14
N MET A 97 -1.07 2.40 3.00
CA MET A 97 0.35 2.61 2.72
C MET A 97 0.58 3.18 1.31
N SER A 98 -0.17 2.76 0.30
CA SER A 98 -0.08 3.34 -1.04
C SER A 98 -0.53 4.80 -1.04
N ASN A 99 -1.60 5.13 -0.31
CA ASN A 99 -2.09 6.50 -0.20
C ASN A 99 -1.09 7.42 0.49
N MET A 100 -0.39 6.92 1.50
CA MET A 100 0.73 7.64 2.11
C MET A 100 1.84 7.93 1.09
N LEU A 101 2.27 6.91 0.32
CA LEU A 101 3.32 7.08 -0.69
C LEU A 101 2.90 8.09 -1.76
N LEU A 102 1.68 7.97 -2.28
CA LEU A 102 1.13 8.90 -3.27
C LEU A 102 1.03 10.32 -2.72
N THR A 103 0.64 10.49 -1.45
CA THR A 103 0.63 11.80 -0.79
C THR A 103 2.04 12.40 -0.73
N LEU A 104 3.05 11.61 -0.36
CA LEU A 104 4.43 12.07 -0.35
C LEU A 104 4.89 12.50 -1.75
N CYS A 105 4.57 11.73 -2.79
CA CYS A 105 4.84 12.11 -4.18
C CYS A 105 4.13 13.40 -4.59
N CYS A 106 2.87 13.62 -4.17
CA CYS A 106 2.18 14.88 -4.41
C CYS A 106 2.90 16.06 -3.73
N CYS A 107 3.34 15.88 -2.48
CA CYS A 107 4.07 16.92 -1.76
C CYS A 107 5.41 17.24 -2.43
N THR A 108 6.17 16.24 -2.89
CA THR A 108 7.45 16.49 -3.58
C THR A 108 7.24 17.21 -4.91
N ILE A 109 6.25 16.80 -5.71
CA ILE A 109 5.92 17.47 -6.98
C ILE A 109 5.45 18.91 -6.71
N ALA A 110 4.67 19.15 -5.67
CA ALA A 110 4.23 20.49 -5.30
C ALA A 110 5.39 21.42 -4.92
N ILE A 111 6.40 20.91 -4.20
CA ILE A 111 7.62 21.67 -3.87
C ILE A 111 8.40 21.99 -5.14
N VAL A 112 8.60 21.01 -6.03
CA VAL A 112 9.30 21.21 -7.31
C VAL A 112 8.57 22.23 -8.20
N ALA A 113 7.25 22.17 -8.26
CA ALA A 113 6.44 23.14 -8.99
C ALA A 113 6.58 24.54 -8.37
N GLN A 114 6.62 24.66 -7.05
CA GLN A 114 6.82 25.94 -6.38
C GLN A 114 8.20 26.53 -6.66
N THR A 115 9.26 25.73 -6.65
CA THR A 115 10.61 26.21 -6.98
C THR A 115 10.69 26.69 -8.43
N ASP A 116 10.09 25.96 -9.37
CA ASP A 116 10.07 26.34 -10.79
C ASP A 116 9.31 27.67 -11.02
N ILE A 117 8.20 27.88 -10.31
CA ILE A 117 7.45 29.14 -10.36
C ILE A 117 8.24 30.29 -9.70
N SER A 118 8.93 30.02 -8.59
CA SER A 118 9.73 31.03 -7.87
C SER A 118 10.91 31.52 -8.72
N ASP A 119 11.55 30.64 -9.48
CA ASP A 119 12.64 31.01 -10.39
C ASP A 119 12.14 31.90 -11.55
N GLN A 120 10.92 31.65 -12.03
CA GLN A 120 10.30 32.44 -13.11
C GLN A 120 9.83 33.81 -12.63
N ARG A 121 9.40 33.94 -11.35
CA ARG A 121 8.85 35.18 -10.79
C ARG A 121 9.48 35.55 -9.44
N PRO A 122 10.75 35.98 -9.43
CA PRO A 122 11.47 36.27 -8.19
C PRO A 122 10.90 37.46 -7.39
N ASN A 123 10.11 38.33 -8.03
CA ASN A 123 9.53 39.52 -7.41
C ASN A 123 8.09 39.31 -6.88
N ASP A 124 7.46 38.18 -7.21
CA ASP A 124 6.10 37.86 -6.77
C ASP A 124 6.14 36.89 -5.58
N ILE A 125 5.23 37.09 -4.62
CA ILE A 125 5.11 36.18 -3.47
C ILE A 125 4.32 34.95 -3.91
N VAL A 126 5.00 33.82 -4.08
CA VAL A 126 4.38 32.52 -4.39
C VAL A 126 3.79 31.91 -3.12
N ALA A 127 2.48 32.07 -2.92
CA ALA A 127 1.76 31.51 -1.78
C ALA A 127 1.44 30.01 -1.96
N ILE A 128 1.50 29.25 -0.86
CA ILE A 128 1.11 27.84 -0.84
C ILE A 128 -0.43 27.75 -0.87
N GLY A 129 -0.96 27.08 -1.89
CA GLY A 129 -2.41 26.89 -2.04
C GLY A 129 -3.01 25.96 -0.99
N ALA A 130 -4.29 26.17 -0.67
CA ALA A 130 -5.07 25.34 0.28
C ALA A 130 -5.04 23.83 -0.07
N GLY A 131 -4.93 23.49 -1.35
CA GLY A 131 -4.90 22.10 -1.83
C GLY A 131 -3.75 21.27 -1.24
N VAL A 132 -2.56 21.87 -1.04
CA VAL A 132 -1.42 21.15 -0.46
C VAL A 132 -1.74 20.74 0.99
N PHE A 133 -2.39 21.61 1.76
CA PHE A 133 -2.82 21.28 3.12
C PHE A 133 -3.84 20.14 3.15
N LEU A 134 -4.81 20.13 2.21
CA LEU A 134 -5.79 19.05 2.11
C LEU A 134 -5.13 17.70 1.81
N VAL A 135 -4.16 17.69 0.89
CA VAL A 135 -3.36 16.50 0.57
C VAL A 135 -2.58 16.01 1.79
N CYS A 136 -1.89 16.92 2.50
CA CYS A 136 -1.17 16.58 3.73
C CYS A 136 -2.09 15.99 4.82
N ILE A 137 -3.28 16.57 5.03
CA ILE A 137 -4.26 16.06 5.99
C ILE A 137 -4.72 14.65 5.58
N SER A 138 -4.99 14.42 4.29
CA SER A 138 -5.35 13.09 3.78
C SER A 138 -4.24 12.05 4.03
N GLY A 139 -2.98 12.42 3.82
CA GLY A 139 -1.84 11.54 4.13
C GLY A 139 -1.70 11.23 5.61
N LEU A 140 -1.87 12.24 6.48
CA LEU A 140 -1.83 12.06 7.93
C LEU A 140 -2.93 11.10 8.42
N LEU A 141 -4.15 11.27 7.91
CA LEU A 141 -5.26 10.36 8.23
C LEU A 141 -4.98 8.93 7.77
N SER A 142 -4.42 8.77 6.57
CA SER A 142 -4.00 7.46 6.04
C SER A 142 -2.94 6.80 6.92
N PHE A 143 -1.97 7.58 7.41
CA PHE A 143 -0.94 7.09 8.34
C PHE A 143 -1.50 6.63 9.68
N LEU A 144 -2.41 7.41 10.27
CA LEU A 144 -3.07 7.04 11.51
C LEU A 144 -3.89 5.75 11.34
N ALA A 145 -4.59 5.60 10.20
CA ALA A 145 -5.34 4.40 9.87
C ALA A 145 -4.43 3.17 9.73
N ALA A 146 -3.31 3.28 9.01
CA ALA A 146 -2.33 2.21 8.87
C ALA A 146 -1.75 1.78 10.23
N MET A 147 -1.36 2.74 11.08
CA MET A 147 -0.86 2.44 12.42
C MET A 147 -1.91 1.75 13.30
N ALA A 148 -3.17 2.20 13.24
CA ALA A 148 -4.25 1.58 13.98
C ALA A 148 -4.48 0.12 13.53
N SER A 149 -4.47 -0.13 12.22
CA SER A 149 -4.62 -1.46 11.64
C SER A 149 -3.49 -2.41 12.04
N ILE A 150 -2.22 -1.95 11.96
CA ILE A 150 -1.05 -2.73 12.39
C ILE A 150 -1.12 -3.04 13.89
N ARG A 151 -1.45 -2.05 14.73
CA ARG A 151 -1.62 -2.27 16.18
C ARG A 151 -2.72 -3.29 16.48
N GLN A 152 -3.85 -3.20 15.79
CA GLN A 152 -4.94 -4.16 15.96
C GLN A 152 -4.52 -5.57 15.51
N SER A 153 -3.80 -5.68 14.40
CA SER A 153 -3.26 -6.96 13.91
C SER A 153 -2.28 -7.57 14.90
N ASN A 154 -1.32 -6.78 15.41
CA ASN A 154 -0.36 -7.23 16.42
C ASN A 154 -1.05 -7.67 17.72
N ARG A 155 -2.09 -6.94 18.16
CA ARG A 155 -2.89 -7.31 19.33
C ARG A 155 -3.60 -8.66 19.12
N LYS A 156 -4.22 -8.88 17.95
CA LYS A 156 -4.86 -10.15 17.60
C LYS A 156 -3.86 -11.31 17.55
N THR A 157 -2.71 -11.10 16.92
CA THR A 157 -1.63 -12.11 16.86
C THR A 157 -1.11 -12.45 18.25
N ARG A 158 -0.92 -11.45 19.12
CA ARG A 158 -0.55 -11.67 20.52
C ARG A 158 -1.61 -12.46 21.28
N MET A 159 -2.90 -12.12 21.14
CA MET A 159 -3.99 -12.88 21.76
C MET A 159 -4.03 -14.33 21.28
N ARG A 160 -3.92 -14.58 19.96
CA ARG A 160 -3.84 -15.95 19.42
C ARG A 160 -2.66 -16.74 19.99
N ARG A 161 -1.50 -16.11 20.18
CA ARG A 161 -0.34 -16.77 20.83
C ARG A 161 -0.65 -17.14 22.28
N ILE A 162 -1.26 -16.24 23.04
CA ILE A 162 -1.65 -16.49 24.44
C ILE A 162 -2.70 -17.61 24.52
N ASP A 163 -3.70 -17.61 23.63
CA ASP A 163 -4.73 -18.66 23.61
C ASP A 163 -4.15 -20.02 23.19
N ASN A 164 -3.23 -20.05 22.21
CA ASN A 164 -2.49 -21.28 21.86
C ASN A 164 -1.65 -21.78 23.03
N GLN A 165 -0.96 -20.90 23.76
CA GLN A 165 -0.24 -21.26 24.98
C GLN A 165 -1.19 -21.80 26.05
N ARG A 166 -2.36 -21.21 26.24
CA ARG A 166 -3.38 -21.70 27.17
C ARG A 166 -3.91 -23.08 26.78
N LEU A 167 -4.14 -23.33 25.48
CA LEU A 167 -4.55 -24.65 24.97
C LEU A 167 -3.45 -25.70 25.20
N LEU A 168 -2.19 -25.34 24.96
CA LEU A 168 -1.05 -26.24 25.22
C LEU A 168 -0.85 -26.49 26.72
N CYS A 169 -0.96 -25.48 27.57
CA CYS A 169 -0.90 -25.62 29.03
C CYS A 169 -2.11 -26.39 29.59
N ALA A 170 -3.31 -26.21 29.03
CA ALA A 170 -4.48 -27.00 29.40
C ALA A 170 -4.32 -28.47 28.96
N ARG A 171 -3.66 -28.73 27.82
CA ARG A 171 -3.35 -30.08 27.33
C ARG A 171 -2.21 -30.73 28.15
N SER A 172 -1.19 -29.98 28.56
CA SER A 172 -0.13 -30.48 29.45
C SER A 172 -0.65 -30.74 30.87
N LEU A 173 -1.51 -29.87 31.41
CA LEU A 173 -2.20 -30.11 32.69
C LEU A 173 -3.19 -31.28 32.61
N ARG A 174 -3.76 -31.58 31.43
CA ARG A 174 -4.60 -32.78 31.23
C ARG A 174 -3.76 -34.06 31.18
N SER A 175 -2.57 -34.03 30.57
CA SER A 175 -1.61 -35.15 30.62
C SER A 175 -1.03 -35.38 32.03
N TRP A 176 -0.88 -34.32 32.83
CA TRP A 176 -0.52 -34.43 34.24
C TRP A 176 -1.68 -34.93 35.13
N ARG A 177 -2.92 -34.81 34.65
CA ARG A 177 -4.11 -35.38 35.30
C ARG A 177 -4.32 -36.86 34.97
N ASP A 178 -3.57 -37.40 34.00
CA ASP A 178 -3.55 -38.82 33.67
C ASP A 178 -2.51 -39.63 34.48
N ALA A 179 -1.76 -38.99 35.38
CA ALA A 179 -0.90 -39.68 36.36
C ALA A 179 -1.67 -40.51 37.42
N GLY A 180 -2.97 -40.72 37.22
CA GLY A 180 -3.84 -41.50 38.11
C GLY A 180 -5.09 -42.05 37.45
N ARG A 181 -5.09 -42.35 36.14
CA ARG A 181 -6.24 -42.98 35.50
C ARG A 181 -6.16 -44.50 35.48
N ARG A 182 -7.27 -45.08 35.93
CA ARG A 182 -7.60 -46.51 35.93
C ARG A 182 -7.48 -47.10 34.51
N PRO A 183 -7.16 -48.40 34.40
CA PRO A 183 -6.83 -49.11 33.15
C PRO A 183 -7.94 -49.17 32.09
N GLU A 184 -9.12 -48.61 32.35
CA GLU A 184 -10.28 -48.68 31.45
C GLU A 184 -10.38 -47.51 30.44
N ASP A 185 -9.60 -46.42 30.61
CA ASP A 185 -9.65 -45.22 29.77
C ASP A 185 -8.52 -45.16 28.72
N VAL A 186 -8.21 -46.30 28.09
CA VAL A 186 -7.27 -46.39 26.96
C VAL A 186 -7.91 -45.74 25.72
N ARG A 187 -7.25 -44.73 25.14
CA ARG A 187 -7.61 -44.19 23.82
C ARG A 187 -6.59 -44.62 22.77
N PRO A 188 -7.00 -44.74 21.49
CA PRO A 188 -6.30 -45.49 20.43
C PRO A 188 -4.94 -44.94 19.99
N ILE A 189 -4.51 -43.81 20.54
CA ILE A 189 -3.21 -43.20 20.23
C ILE A 189 -2.07 -43.94 20.95
N VAL A 190 -2.34 -44.54 22.11
CA VAL A 190 -1.34 -45.33 22.86
C VAL A 190 -1.11 -46.70 22.20
N ASP A 191 -2.13 -47.27 21.55
CA ASP A 191 -2.00 -48.51 20.78
C ASP A 191 -1.13 -48.35 19.52
N PHE A 192 -1.04 -47.14 18.96
CA PHE A 192 -0.18 -46.86 17.80
C PHE A 192 1.31 -46.87 18.16
N GLU A 193 1.66 -46.35 19.33
CA GLU A 193 3.05 -46.38 19.82
C GLU A 193 3.46 -47.83 20.15
N ARG A 194 2.55 -48.62 20.74
CA ARG A 194 2.78 -50.04 21.00
C ARG A 194 2.91 -50.88 19.71
N TYR A 195 2.13 -50.59 18.67
CA TYR A 195 2.23 -51.27 17.37
C TYR A 195 3.58 -51.01 16.68
N LEU A 196 4.16 -49.82 16.86
CA LEU A 196 5.48 -49.49 16.33
C LEU A 196 6.61 -50.21 17.09
N ASP A 197 6.48 -50.34 18.41
CA ASP A 197 7.45 -51.07 19.23
C ASP A 197 7.42 -52.59 18.94
N GLU A 198 6.24 -53.20 18.83
CA GLU A 198 6.08 -54.63 18.49
C GLU A 198 6.58 -54.96 17.07
N ALA A 199 6.39 -54.05 16.10
CA ALA A 199 6.95 -54.21 14.75
C ALA A 199 8.50 -54.17 14.76
N THR A 200 9.08 -53.37 15.64
CA THR A 200 10.54 -53.23 15.76
C THR A 200 11.17 -54.45 16.45
N GLU A 201 10.47 -55.09 17.38
CA GLU A 201 10.90 -56.33 18.04
C GLU A 201 10.79 -57.59 17.13
N LEU A 202 9.78 -57.63 16.26
CA LEU A 202 9.62 -58.69 15.25
C LEU A 202 10.72 -58.65 14.17
N GLU A 203 11.23 -57.46 13.84
CA GLU A 203 12.30 -57.30 12.87
C GLU A 203 13.67 -57.76 13.44
N GLN A 204 13.84 -57.74 14.77
CA GLN A 204 15.05 -58.22 15.45
C GLN A 204 15.09 -59.74 15.69
N THR A 205 13.97 -60.46 15.55
CA THR A 205 13.87 -61.90 15.88
C THR A 205 13.75 -62.83 14.67
N SER A 206 13.90 -62.33 13.44
CA SER A 206 13.91 -63.19 12.24
C SER A 206 15.23 -63.98 12.11
N PRO A 207 15.22 -65.33 12.16
CA PRO A 207 16.42 -66.13 11.90
C PRO A 207 16.63 -66.28 10.39
N GLN A 208 17.87 -66.04 9.95
CA GLN A 208 18.38 -66.42 8.62
C GLN A 208 18.10 -67.91 8.33
N SER A 209 17.25 -68.21 7.34
CA SER A 209 17.09 -69.58 6.82
C SER A 209 18.14 -69.84 5.73
N SER A 210 19.15 -70.64 6.05
CA SER A 210 20.14 -71.16 5.10
C SER A 210 19.62 -72.41 4.35
N SER A 211 19.93 -72.41 3.06
CA SER A 211 19.86 -73.42 1.98
C SER A 211 20.06 -74.91 2.31
N GLN A 212 19.36 -75.80 1.56
CA GLN A 212 19.81 -77.07 0.91
C GLN A 212 18.59 -77.84 0.35
N SER A 213 18.56 -78.63 -0.72
CA SER A 213 19.30 -78.84 -1.98
C SER A 213 18.50 -79.93 -2.75
N ASN A 214 18.30 -79.81 -4.08
CA ASN A 214 17.64 -80.81 -4.95
C ASN A 214 18.38 -82.17 -4.97
N PRO A 215 17.75 -83.27 -5.47
CA PRO A 215 18.04 -83.67 -6.87
C PRO A 215 16.87 -84.29 -7.68
N ALA A 216 17.16 -84.43 -8.98
CA ALA A 216 16.46 -85.02 -10.14
C ALA A 216 15.77 -86.38 -9.90
N VAL A 217 14.77 -86.83 -10.68
CA VAL A 217 14.49 -86.82 -12.13
C VAL A 217 13.00 -86.59 -12.40
#